data_AF-A0A7K1E331-F1
#
_entry.id   AF-A0A7K1E331-F1
#
_cell.length_a   1.000
_cell.length_b   1.000
_cell.length_c   1.000
_cell.angle_alpha   90.00
_cell.angle_beta   90.00
_cell.angle_gamma   90.00
#
_symmetry.space_group_name_H-M   'P 1'
#
loop_
_entity.id
_entity.type
_entity.pdbx_description
1 polymer ?
#
loop_
_entity_poly.entity_id
_entity_poly.type
_entity_poly.pdbx_seq_one_letter_code
_entity_poly.pdbx_strand_id
1 'polypeptide(L)' 'MELILAILAGGVIGLVLGFVGAGGAMLAVPMLIYIFGFTPLQATTAALVVVGTAALSGTVPKFSRGEVLVR' A
#
# COMPACT_ATOMS: atom_id res chain seq x y z
N MET A 1 -17.64 18.41 1.75
CA MET A 1 -16.52 18.65 0.81
C MET A 1 -15.31 17.80 1.17
N GLU A 2 -14.86 17.86 2.43
CA GLU A 2 -13.68 17.12 2.93
C GLU A 2 -13.70 15.60 2.70
N LEU A 3 -14.83 14.93 2.96
CA LEU A 3 -14.92 13.47 2.79
C LEU A 3 -14.74 13.04 1.33
N ILE A 4 -15.29 13.81 0.39
CA ILE A 4 -15.21 13.51 -1.04
C ILE A 4 -13.75 13.65 -1.52
N LEU A 5 -13.05 14.69 -1.07
CA LEU A 5 -11.63 14.89 -1.32
C LEU A 5 -10.76 13.79 -0.72
N ALA A 6 -11.05 13.36 0.51
CA ALA A 6 -10.33 12.27 1.17
C ALA A 6 -10.49 10.93 0.43
N ILE A 7 -11.69 10.62 -0.04
CA ILE A 7 -11.95 9.41 -0.83
C ILE A 7 -11.23 9.46 -2.18
N LEU A 8 -11.27 10.61 -2.87
CA LEU A 8 -10.55 10.80 -4.14
C LEU A 8 -9.04 10.69 -3.97
N ALA A 9 -8.46 11.36 -2.97
CA ALA A 9 -7.04 11.30 -2.69
C ALA A 9 -6.60 9.88 -2.30
N GLY A 10 -7.35 9.21 -1.42
CA GLY A 10 -7.10 7.83 -1.04
C GLY A 10 -7.19 6.86 -2.22
N GLY A 11 -8.15 7.06 -3.12
CA GLY A 11 -8.30 6.27 -4.34
C GLY A 11 -7.12 6.43 -5.31
N VAL A 12 -6.66 7.66 -5.53
CA VAL A 12 -5.48 7.94 -6.37
C VAL A 12 -4.22 7.32 -5.75
N ILE A 13 -4.00 7.51 -4.45
CA ILE A 13 -2.85 6.94 -3.74
C ILE A 13 -2.88 5.41 -3.79
N GLY A 14 -4.06 4.80 -3.58
CA GLY A 14 -4.25 3.35 -3.67
C GLY A 14 -3.98 2.79 -5.06
N LEU A 15 -4.42 3.50 -6.12
CA LEU A 15 -4.13 3.13 -7.51
C LEU A 15 -2.62 3.21 -7.80
N VAL A 16 -1.96 4.29 -7.37
CA VAL A 16 -0.51 4.46 -7.55
C VAL A 16 0.26 3.36 -6.82
N LEU A 17 -0.05 3.10 -5.55
CA LEU A 17 0.57 2.02 -4.77
C LEU A 17 0.31 0.64 -5.39
N GLY A 18 -0.90 0.38 -5.88
CA GLY A 18 -1.25 -0.86 -6.57
C GLY A 18 -0.52 -1.04 -7.90
N PHE A 19 -0.34 0.04 -8.67
CA PHE A 19 0.40 0.03 -9.94
C PHE A 19 1.91 -0.16 -9.74
N VAL A 20 2.50 0.48 -8.73
CA VAL A 20 3.95 0.36 -8.42
C VAL A 20 4.29 -1.06 -7.94
N GLY A 21 3.30 -1.82 -7.44
CA GLY A 21 3.49 -3.21 -7.03
C GLY A 21 4.43 -3.31 -5.82
N ALA A 22 5.36 -4.27 -5.85
CA ALA A 22 6.29 -4.53 -4.73
C ALA A 22 7.15 -3.31 -4.34
N GLY A 23 7.40 -2.38 -5.27
CA GLY A 23 8.17 -1.15 -5.00
C GLY A 23 7.42 -0.11 -4.18
N GLY A 24 6.07 -0.14 -4.16
CA GLY A 24 5.25 0.83 -3.44
C GLY A 24 5.41 0.71 -1.93
N ALA A 25 5.82 -0.46 -1.45
CA ALA A 25 6.12 -0.72 -0.04
C ALA A 25 7.26 0.14 0.50
N MET A 26 8.28 0.43 -0.32
CA MET A 26 9.38 1.31 0.06
C MET A 26 8.90 2.74 0.32
N LEU A 27 7.86 3.18 -0.39
CA LEU A 27 7.29 4.52 -0.28
C LEU A 27 6.27 4.62 0.87
N ALA A 28 5.67 3.52 1.33
CA ALA A 28 4.61 3.53 2.34
C ALA A 28 5.03 4.21 3.66
N VAL A 29 6.23 3.87 4.17
CA VAL A 29 6.76 4.45 5.42
C VAL A 29 6.99 5.97 5.31
N PRO A 30 7.79 6.49 4.36
CA PRO A 30 7.99 7.93 4.24
C PRO A 30 6.70 8.68 3.91
N MET A 31 5.78 8.08 3.15
CA MET A 31 4.49 8.71 2.83
C MET A 31 3.62 8.89 4.09
N LEU A 32 3.57 7.90 4.98
CA LEU A 32 2.87 8.02 6.27
C LEU A 32 3.49 9.08 7.19
N ILE A 33 4.81 9.25 7.16
CA ILE A 33 5.50 10.27 7.96
C ILE A 33 5.29 11.66 7.36
N TYR A 34 5.60 11.85 6.07
CA TYR A 34 5.64 13.17 5.44
C TYR A 34 4.27 13.72 5.04
N ILE A 35 3.33 12.86 4.62
CA ILE A 35 1.99 13.30 4.19
C ILE A 35 1.01 13.27 5.36
N PHE A 36 1.03 12.18 6.14
CA PHE A 36 0.05 11.97 7.21
C PHE A 36 0.57 12.38 8.60
N GLY A 37 1.84 12.77 8.74
CA GLY A 37 2.41 13.28 9.98
C GLY A 37 2.57 12.22 11.08
N PHE A 38 2.60 10.94 10.73
CA PHE A 38 2.71 9.87 11.72
C PHE A 38 4.10 9.86 12.35
N THR A 39 4.17 9.47 13.62
CA THR A 39 5.47 9.19 14.26
C THR A 39 6.14 8.01 13.57
N PRO A 40 7.49 7.92 13.53
CA PRO A 40 8.19 6.81 12.86
C PRO A 40 7.73 5.42 13.33
N LEU A 41 7.44 5.28 14.63
CA LEU A 41 6.93 4.04 15.20
C LEU A 41 5.54 3.69 14.67
N GLN A 42 4.61 4.64 14.68
CA GLN A 42 3.25 4.45 14.15
C GLN A 42 3.26 4.20 12.63
N ALA A 43 4.08 4.94 11.89
CA ALA A 43 4.23 4.81 10.45
C ALA A 43 4.74 3.42 10.07
N THR A 44 5.70 2.87 10.82
CA THR A 44 6.22 1.52 10.56
C THR A 44 5.15 0.45 10.77
N THR A 45 4.42 0.52 11.87
CA THR A 45 3.33 -0.44 12.17
C THR A 45 2.22 -0.35 11.13
N ALA A 46 1.78 0.86 10.78
CA ALA A 46 0.75 1.07 9.76
C ALA A 46 1.23 0.61 8.38
N ALA A 47 2.49 0.89 8.02
CA ALA A 47 3.08 0.43 6.76
C ALA A 47 3.12 -1.09 6.66
N LEU A 48 3.44 -1.82 7.74
CA LEU A 48 3.42 -3.29 7.73
C LEU A 48 2.03 -3.85 7.39
N VAL A 49 0.98 -3.27 7.96
CA VAL A 49 -0.41 -3.68 7.68
C VAL A 49 -0.79 -3.34 6.23
N VAL A 50 -0.48 -2.14 5.77
CA VAL A 50 -0.77 -1.68 4.40
C VAL A 50 -0.02 -2.52 3.36
N VAL A 51 1.28 -2.75 3.56
CA VAL A 51 2.11 -3.52 2.64
C VAL A 51 1.74 -4.99 2.66
N GLY A 52 1.47 -5.57 3.84
CA GLY A 52 1.04 -6.96 3.97
C GLY A 52 -0.28 -7.22 3.24
N THR A 53 -1.27 -6.34 3.42
CA THR A 53 -2.56 -6.45 2.73
C THR A 53 -2.44 -6.21 1.23
N ALA A 54 -1.63 -5.24 0.80
CA ALA A 54 -1.34 -4.99 -0.62
C ALA A 54 -0.66 -6.21 -1.27
N ALA A 55 0.36 -6.78 -0.62
CA ALA A 55 1.06 -7.97 -1.09
C ALA A 55 0.13 -9.18 -1.18
N LEU A 56 -0.73 -9.39 -0.18
CA LEU A 56 -1.76 -10.43 -0.22
C LEU A 56 -2.72 -10.22 -1.41
N SER A 57 -3.26 -9.01 -1.57
CA SER A 57 -4.21 -8.72 -2.65
C SER A 57 -3.59 -8.89 -4.05
N GLY A 58 -2.30 -8.59 -4.22
CA GLY A 58 -1.59 -8.80 -5.49
C GLY A 58 -1.14 -10.24 -5.70
N THR A 59 -0.81 -10.96 -4.63
CA THR A 59 -0.31 -12.34 -4.71
C THR A 59 -1.45 -13.34 -4.89
N VAL A 60 -2.58 -13.18 -4.22
CA VAL A 60 -3.74 -14.09 -4.32
C VAL A 60 -4.16 -14.39 -5.77
N PRO A 61 -4.40 -13.39 -6.64
CA PRO A 61 -4.79 -13.64 -8.03
C PRO A 61 -3.64 -14.18 -8.89
N LYS A 62 -2.37 -13.84 -8.59
CA LYS A 62 -1.19 -14.40 -9.29
C LYS A 62 -0.93 -15.86 -8.91
N PHE A 63 -1.18 -16.21 -7.65
CA PHE A 63 -1.08 -17.56 -7.14
C PHE A 63 -2.11 -18.47 -7.82
N SER A 64 -3.35 -17.98 -8.01
CA SER A 64 -4.38 -18.69 -8.76
C SER A 64 -4.05 -18.89 -10.25
N ARG A 65 -3.15 -18.09 -10.83
CA ARG A 65 -2.69 -18.22 -12.22
C ARG A 65 -1.44 -19.09 -12.37
N GLY A 66 -0.88 -19.61 -11.27
CA GLY A 66 0.37 -20.38 -11.30
C GLY A 66 1.60 -19.54 -11.65
N GLU A 67 1.50 -18.21 -11.59
CA GLU A 67 2.59 -17.27 -11.92
C GLU A 67 3.57 -17.06 -10.75
N VAL A 68 3.34 -17.73 -9.62
CA VAL A 68 4.21 -17.66 -8.43
C VAL A 68 5.11 -18.88 -8.43
N LEU A 69 6.42 -18.65 -8.58
CA LEU A 69 7.45 -19.67 -8.44
C LEU A 69 7.55 -20.08 -6.96
N VAL A 70 6.93 -21.21 -6.63
CA VAL A 70 6.97 -21.82 -5.28
C VAL A 70 8.00 -22.96 -5.18
N ARG A 71 8.94 -23.02 -6.14
CA ARG A 71 9.93 -24.10 -6.30
C ARG A 71 11.29 -23.72 -5.76
#